data_AF-A0A6V7P6X0-F1
#
_entry.id   AF-A0A6V7P6X0-F1
#
_cell.length_a   1.000
_cell.length_b   1.000
_cell.length_c   1.000
_cell.angle_alpha   90.00
_cell.angle_beta   90.00
_cell.angle_gamma   90.00
#
_symmetry.space_group_name_H-M   'P 1'
#
loop_
_entity.id
_entity.type
_entity.pdbx_description
1 polymer ?
#
loop_
_entity_poly.entity_id
_entity_poly.type
_entity_poly.pdbx_seq_one_letter_code
_entity_poly.pdbx_strand_id
1 'polypeptide(L)'
;MEAQKVEQLQAFVAYCRSNPSALHHPSLSFFRDYLHSLGARIPPDPTPGHMKMESDSGTAAAEEDYAGEKFDRAAESAGDEDEIVESDLELDGGELVVPDDDDPPQKLIWNYAFLSLLDGDPSVVVSDESRDAAQACKAKAIDAVSEGKLDEAVEHLSEAILLNPTSAILYATRASVFVKLKKPNAAIRDADEALQINPDSAKGYKSRGMAKAMLGRWEEAAKDLHLASKLDFDEEIDSVLKRWY
;
A
#
# COMPACT_ATOMS: atom_id res chain seq x y z
N MET A 1 11.86 33.06 8.52
CA MET A 1 10.76 33.33 7.56
C MET A 1 9.71 34.16 8.29
N GLU A 2 9.17 35.22 7.69
CA GLU A 2 8.15 36.07 8.34
C GLU A 2 6.86 35.27 8.60
N ALA A 3 6.24 35.43 9.78
CA ALA A 3 5.06 34.67 10.19
C ALA A 3 3.89 34.78 9.20
N GLN A 4 3.69 35.98 8.64
CA GLN A 4 2.65 36.25 7.66
C GLN A 4 2.84 35.48 6.33
N LYS A 5 4.10 35.28 5.91
CA LYS A 5 4.42 34.50 4.70
C LYS A 5 4.19 33.00 4.91
N VAL A 6 4.42 32.52 6.14
CA VAL A 6 4.15 31.12 6.51
C VAL A 6 2.65 30.86 6.52
N GLU A 7 1.85 31.77 7.07
CA GLU A 7 0.38 31.66 7.09
C GLU A 7 -0.22 31.66 5.67
N GLN A 8 0.28 32.55 4.79
CA GLN A 8 -0.12 32.58 3.38
C GLN A 8 0.24 31.27 2.65
N LEU A 9 1.42 30.71 2.92
CA LEU A 9 1.84 29.44 2.36
C LEU A 9 0.96 28.29 2.86
N GLN A 10 0.62 28.27 4.15
CA GLN A 10 -0.29 27.27 4.74
C GLN A 10 -1.67 27.32 4.09
N ALA A 11 -2.22 28.52 3.91
CA ALA A 11 -3.50 28.71 3.24
C ALA A 11 -3.46 28.24 1.78
N PHE A 12 -2.37 28.50 1.06
CA PHE A 12 -2.16 28.03 -0.31
C PHE A 12 -2.05 26.50 -0.39
N VAL A 13 -1.34 25.86 0.53
CA VAL A 13 -1.24 24.40 0.62
C VAL A 13 -2.61 23.78 0.91
N ALA A 14 -3.39 24.37 1.82
CA ALA A 14 -4.76 23.93 2.09
C ALA A 14 -5.65 24.05 0.84
N TYR A 15 -5.52 25.14 0.08
CA TYR A 15 -6.22 25.31 -1.19
C TYR A 15 -5.85 24.25 -2.23
N CYS A 16 -4.56 23.93 -2.39
CA CYS A 16 -4.11 22.88 -3.31
C CYS A 16 -4.60 21.48 -2.91
N ARG A 17 -4.78 21.21 -1.61
CA ARG A 17 -5.37 19.95 -1.12
C ARG A 17 -6.84 19.84 -1.50
N SER A 18 -7.61 20.91 -1.34
CA SER A 18 -9.03 20.94 -1.68
C SER A 18 -9.28 21.01 -3.19
N ASN A 19 -8.33 21.52 -3.97
CA ASN A 19 -8.43 21.63 -5.42
C ASN A 19 -7.11 21.28 -6.13
N PRO A 20 -6.81 19.99 -6.34
CA PRO A 20 -5.57 19.54 -6.98
C PRO A 20 -5.37 20.07 -8.41
N SER A 21 -6.46 20.41 -9.11
CA SER A 21 -6.42 20.97 -10.46
C SER A 21 -5.73 22.34 -10.53
N ALA A 22 -5.70 23.08 -9.41
CA ALA A 22 -5.02 24.37 -9.34
C ALA A 22 -3.52 24.28 -9.63
N LEU A 23 -2.90 23.13 -9.35
CA LEU A 23 -1.47 22.89 -9.62
C LEU A 23 -1.13 22.83 -11.12
N HIS A 24 -2.14 22.68 -11.99
CA HIS A 24 -1.96 22.70 -13.45
C HIS A 24 -2.01 24.12 -14.04
N HIS A 25 -2.29 25.14 -13.23
CA HIS A 25 -2.33 26.51 -13.71
C HIS A 25 -0.92 26.99 -14.18
N PRO A 26 -0.79 27.63 -15.36
CA PRO A 26 0.52 28.00 -15.94
C PRO A 26 1.43 28.84 -15.03
N SER A 27 0.83 29.69 -14.17
CA SER A 27 1.57 30.53 -13.21
C SER A 27 2.24 29.75 -12.07
N LEU A 28 1.84 28.50 -11.85
CA LEU A 28 2.36 27.62 -10.81
C LEU A 28 3.31 26.55 -11.38
N SER A 29 3.73 26.68 -12.64
CA SER A 29 4.70 25.79 -13.30
C SER A 29 6.00 25.64 -12.50
N PHE A 30 6.58 26.74 -11.99
CA PHE A 30 7.78 26.69 -11.15
C PHE A 30 7.59 25.84 -9.88
N PHE A 31 6.39 25.89 -9.29
CA PHE A 31 6.06 25.15 -8.08
C PHE A 31 5.84 23.67 -8.40
N ARG A 32 5.22 23.38 -9.54
CA ARG A 32 5.08 22.02 -10.08
C ARG A 32 6.45 21.39 -10.36
N ASP A 33 7.35 22.13 -11.00
CA ASP A 33 8.69 21.65 -11.32
C ASP A 33 9.52 21.42 -10.04
N TYR A 34 9.36 22.29 -9.04
CA TYR A 34 9.89 22.07 -7.70
C TYR A 34 9.35 20.80 -7.06
N LEU A 35 8.04 20.57 -7.10
CA LEU A 35 7.42 19.34 -6.59
C LEU A 35 7.92 18.08 -7.32
N HIS A 36 8.09 18.14 -8.65
CA HIS A 36 8.69 17.05 -9.41
C HIS A 36 10.17 16.81 -9.05
N SER A 37 10.93 17.87 -8.77
CA SER A 37 12.32 17.74 -8.30
C SER A 37 12.41 17.02 -6.95
N LEU A 38 11.36 17.10 -6.13
CA LEU A 38 11.20 16.37 -4.88
C LEU A 38 10.60 14.97 -5.06
N GLY A 39 10.39 14.51 -6.30
CA GLY A 39 9.80 13.20 -6.59
C GLY A 39 8.28 13.12 -6.41
N ALA A 40 7.59 14.25 -6.20
CA ALA A 40 6.14 14.24 -6.03
C ALA A 40 5.42 13.87 -7.35
N ARG A 41 4.41 12.99 -7.26
CA ARG A 41 3.51 12.67 -8.37
C ARG A 41 2.25 13.52 -8.26
N ILE A 42 2.02 14.37 -9.27
CA ILE A 42 0.85 15.25 -9.35
C ILE A 42 -0.19 14.56 -10.26
N PRO A 43 -1.45 14.41 -9.83
CA PRO A 43 -2.50 13.80 -10.65
C PRO A 43 -2.68 14.53 -11.98
N PRO A 44 -2.96 13.83 -13.10
CA PRO A 44 -3.18 14.46 -14.40
C PRO A 44 -4.41 15.40 -14.40
N ASP A 45 -4.36 16.45 -15.21
CA ASP A 45 -5.45 17.42 -15.34
C ASP A 45 -6.73 16.74 -15.87
N PRO A 46 -7.91 16.91 -15.22
CA PRO A 46 -9.16 16.29 -15.64
C PRO A 46 -9.78 16.88 -16.91
N THR A 47 -9.17 17.85 -17.59
CA THR A 47 -9.77 18.48 -18.78
C THR A 47 -9.86 17.54 -20.00
N PRO A 48 -11.05 17.35 -20.59
CA PRO A 48 -11.20 16.61 -21.84
C PRO A 48 -10.92 17.51 -23.06
N GLY A 49 -9.87 17.17 -23.80
CA GLY A 49 -9.77 17.46 -25.24
C GLY A 49 -8.97 18.70 -25.67
N HIS A 50 -7.74 18.46 -26.13
CA HIS A 50 -7.31 19.02 -27.41
C HIS A 50 -6.60 17.95 -28.23
N MET A 51 -7.31 17.44 -29.24
CA MET A 51 -6.76 16.66 -30.33
C MET A 51 -5.63 17.43 -31.02
N LYS A 52 -4.49 16.75 -31.22
CA LYS A 52 -3.72 16.91 -32.45
C LYS A 52 -3.55 15.54 -33.08
N MET A 53 -4.34 15.33 -34.14
CA MET A 53 -4.05 14.36 -35.18
C MET A 53 -2.74 14.75 -35.84
N GLU A 54 -1.77 13.84 -35.86
CA GLU A 54 -0.87 13.70 -37.00
C GLU A 54 -0.86 12.22 -37.40
N SER A 55 -1.40 12.00 -38.59
CA SER A 55 -1.19 10.82 -39.43
C SER A 55 0.25 10.82 -39.93
N ASP A 56 0.93 9.67 -39.94
CA ASP A 56 1.16 8.96 -41.21
C ASP A 56 1.74 7.54 -41.02
N SER A 57 1.27 6.68 -41.92
CA SER A 57 1.83 5.44 -42.49
C SER A 57 2.91 4.61 -41.79
N GLY A 58 2.67 3.29 -41.77
CA GLY A 58 3.54 2.39 -42.55
C GLY A 58 4.26 1.25 -41.82
N THR A 59 3.70 0.05 -42.00
CA THR A 59 4.40 -1.25 -42.23
C THR A 59 5.17 -1.98 -41.12
N ALA A 60 4.60 -3.14 -40.77
CA ALA A 60 5.17 -4.50 -40.80
C ALA A 60 6.34 -4.90 -39.88
N ALA A 61 6.00 -5.85 -38.99
CA ALA A 61 6.70 -7.09 -38.66
C ALA A 61 8.24 -7.07 -38.49
N ALA A 62 8.68 -7.34 -37.26
CA ALA A 62 9.72 -8.33 -36.98
C ALA A 62 9.63 -8.75 -35.50
N GLU A 63 9.60 -10.06 -35.29
CA GLU A 63 9.99 -10.72 -34.05
C GLU A 63 11.45 -10.37 -33.75
N GLU A 64 11.81 -10.12 -32.50
CA GLU A 64 13.16 -10.42 -32.01
C GLU A 64 13.14 -10.57 -30.48
N ASP A 65 13.50 -11.79 -30.09
CA ASP A 65 14.15 -12.20 -28.85
C ASP A 65 14.92 -11.09 -28.13
N TYR A 66 14.70 -10.94 -26.83
CA TYR A 66 15.75 -10.46 -25.94
C TYR A 66 15.75 -11.22 -24.62
N ALA A 67 16.82 -11.98 -24.45
CA ALA A 67 17.17 -12.71 -23.25
C ALA A 67 17.57 -11.75 -22.12
N GLY A 68 17.11 -12.09 -20.92
CA GLY A 68 17.84 -11.96 -19.66
C GLY A 68 18.20 -10.57 -19.15
N GLU A 69 17.64 -10.21 -18.01
CA GLU A 69 18.46 -9.83 -16.85
C GLU A 69 17.68 -10.09 -15.56
N LYS A 70 18.16 -11.09 -14.81
CA LYS A 70 17.73 -11.39 -13.44
C LYS A 70 18.16 -10.23 -12.55
N PHE A 71 17.20 -9.54 -11.96
CA PHE A 71 17.44 -8.82 -10.72
C PHE A 71 17.24 -9.79 -9.56
N ASP A 72 18.37 -10.30 -9.04
CA ASP A 72 18.41 -10.97 -7.76
C ASP A 72 18.02 -9.95 -6.67
N ARG A 73 16.73 -9.86 -6.34
CA ARG A 73 16.29 -9.27 -5.08
C ARG A 73 16.23 -10.40 -4.07
N ALA A 74 17.08 -10.30 -3.06
CA ALA A 74 17.16 -11.23 -1.94
C ALA A 74 15.76 -11.48 -1.37
N ALA A 75 15.19 -12.62 -1.77
CA ALA A 75 14.08 -13.24 -1.07
C ALA A 75 14.65 -13.75 0.24
N GLU A 76 14.43 -12.98 1.32
CA GLU A 76 14.63 -13.52 2.65
C GLU A 76 13.52 -14.52 2.95
N SER A 77 13.82 -15.76 2.61
CA SER A 77 13.25 -16.95 3.23
C SER A 77 13.58 -16.93 4.72
N ALA A 78 12.54 -16.89 5.56
CA ALA A 78 12.43 -17.69 6.79
C ALA A 78 11.14 -17.33 7.54
N GLY A 79 10.25 -18.33 7.69
CA GLY A 79 9.15 -18.30 8.66
C GLY A 79 7.80 -18.74 8.09
N ASP A 80 7.73 -19.97 7.61
CA ASP A 80 6.48 -20.68 7.29
C ASP A 80 5.48 -20.67 8.47
N GLU A 81 4.21 -20.58 8.08
CA GLU A 81 3.05 -21.22 8.71
C GLU A 81 2.64 -20.76 10.12
N ASP A 82 2.12 -19.53 10.21
CA ASP A 82 0.94 -19.22 11.03
C ASP A 82 0.21 -18.09 10.28
N GLU A 83 -0.49 -18.47 9.22
CA GLU A 83 -1.27 -17.51 8.44
C GLU A 83 -2.65 -17.38 9.07
N ILE A 84 -3.14 -16.14 9.23
CA ILE A 84 -4.54 -15.93 9.58
C ILE A 84 -5.35 -16.56 8.45
N VAL A 85 -5.95 -17.72 8.71
CA VAL A 85 -6.76 -18.43 7.73
C VAL A 85 -7.92 -17.52 7.35
N GLU A 86 -7.91 -17.06 6.11
CA GLU A 86 -8.83 -16.05 5.59
C GLU A 86 -10.21 -16.64 5.20
N SER A 87 -10.49 -17.89 5.61
CA SER A 87 -11.71 -18.63 5.27
C SER A 87 -12.99 -17.98 5.80
N ASP A 88 -12.88 -17.12 6.81
CA ASP A 88 -14.04 -16.55 7.52
C ASP A 88 -14.44 -15.15 7.03
N LEU A 89 -13.81 -14.65 5.96
CA LEU A 89 -14.12 -13.34 5.39
C LEU A 89 -15.27 -13.42 4.38
N GLU A 90 -16.49 -13.61 4.86
CA GLU A 90 -17.69 -13.39 4.06
C GLU A 90 -17.97 -11.89 3.94
N LEU A 91 -17.75 -11.34 2.74
CA LEU A 91 -18.32 -10.04 2.38
C LEU A 91 -19.83 -10.24 2.25
N ASP A 92 -20.59 -9.97 3.31
CA ASP A 92 -22.05 -9.94 3.24
C ASP A 92 -22.45 -8.86 2.22
N GLY A 93 -22.79 -9.32 1.01
CA GLY A 93 -22.82 -8.54 -0.23
C GLY A 93 -23.92 -7.48 -0.32
N GLY A 94 -24.46 -7.01 0.81
CA GLY A 94 -25.57 -6.08 0.86
C GLY A 94 -25.27 -4.72 1.50
N GLU A 95 -24.23 -4.58 2.34
CA GLU A 95 -24.07 -3.38 3.16
C GLU A 95 -22.76 -2.64 2.88
N LEU A 96 -22.88 -1.52 2.16
CA LEU A 96 -21.81 -0.53 2.06
C LEU A 96 -21.47 -0.01 3.46
N VAL A 97 -20.20 -0.06 3.82
CA VAL A 97 -19.72 0.39 5.13
C VAL A 97 -19.47 1.88 5.08
N VAL A 98 -19.89 2.60 6.13
CA VAL A 98 -19.57 4.02 6.29
C VAL A 98 -18.05 4.16 6.39
N PRO A 99 -17.42 5.05 5.61
CA PRO A 99 -15.98 5.28 5.70
C PRO A 99 -15.57 5.64 7.14
N ASP A 100 -14.48 5.04 7.63
CA ASP A 100 -13.86 5.34 8.93
C ASP A 100 -13.04 6.64 8.87
N ASP A 101 -13.63 7.72 8.37
CA ASP A 101 -12.98 9.04 8.26
C ASP A 101 -12.89 9.78 9.60
N ASP A 102 -13.80 9.50 10.54
CA ASP A 102 -13.84 10.08 11.88
C ASP A 102 -12.89 9.39 12.88
N ASP A 103 -12.38 8.20 12.54
CA ASP A 103 -11.42 7.50 13.38
C ASP A 103 -10.08 8.24 13.32
N PRO A 104 -9.44 8.53 14.48
CA PRO A 104 -8.15 9.19 14.48
C PRO A 104 -7.17 8.36 13.65
N PRO A 105 -6.32 9.01 12.83
CA PRO A 105 -5.30 8.28 12.09
C PRO A 105 -4.52 7.47 13.11
N GLN A 106 -4.51 6.15 12.90
CA GLN A 106 -3.82 5.26 13.82
C GLN A 106 -2.38 5.71 13.95
N LYS A 107 -1.75 5.32 15.05
CA LYS A 107 -0.35 5.58 15.37
C LYS A 107 0.55 4.80 14.41
N LEU A 108 0.39 5.04 13.11
CA LEU A 108 1.35 4.78 12.08
C LEU A 108 2.59 5.54 12.48
N ILE A 109 3.73 4.91 12.23
CA ILE A 109 5.02 5.50 12.46
C ILE A 109 5.20 6.60 11.40
N TRP A 110 4.52 7.75 11.55
CA TRP A 110 4.87 8.99 10.86
C TRP A 110 6.33 9.36 11.12
N ASN A 111 6.92 8.79 12.19
CA ASN A 111 8.34 8.85 12.49
C ASN A 111 9.20 8.15 11.43
N TYR A 112 8.70 7.20 10.64
CA TYR A 112 9.52 6.44 9.70
C TYR A 112 9.87 7.26 8.46
N ALA A 113 8.86 7.92 7.88
CA ALA A 113 9.05 8.90 6.82
C ALA A 113 9.74 10.17 7.32
N PHE A 114 9.43 10.65 8.54
CA PHE A 114 10.00 11.88 9.09
C PHE A 114 11.45 11.71 9.59
N LEU A 115 11.83 10.56 10.17
CA LEU A 115 13.22 10.26 10.56
C LEU A 115 14.08 9.89 9.35
N SER A 116 13.57 9.14 8.36
CA SER A 116 14.28 8.90 7.10
C SER A 116 14.62 10.22 6.37
N LEU A 117 13.74 11.23 6.47
CA LEU A 117 13.99 12.54 5.86
C LEU A 117 15.05 13.37 6.60
N LEU A 118 15.27 13.11 7.90
CA LEU A 118 16.20 13.87 8.74
C LEU A 118 17.62 13.31 8.72
N ASP A 119 17.80 11.99 8.62
CA ASP A 119 19.12 11.35 8.72
C ASP A 119 19.66 10.75 7.41
N GLY A 120 18.86 10.70 6.33
CA GLY A 120 19.36 10.28 5.00
C GLY A 120 19.85 8.83 4.91
N ASP A 121 19.55 8.00 5.91
CA ASP A 121 19.83 6.57 5.90
C ASP A 121 18.53 5.78 5.62
N PRO A 122 18.35 5.23 4.40
CA PRO A 122 17.13 4.51 4.01
C PRO A 122 17.03 3.10 4.63
N SER A 123 17.95 2.71 5.52
CA SER A 123 17.97 1.39 6.13
C SER A 123 17.88 1.49 7.64
N VAL A 124 16.66 1.45 8.19
CA VAL A 124 16.51 1.01 9.57
C VAL A 124 16.99 -0.43 9.63
N VAL A 125 18.12 -0.63 10.29
CA VAL A 125 18.66 -1.95 10.55
C VAL A 125 17.77 -2.60 11.61
N VAL A 126 16.79 -3.39 11.17
CA VAL A 126 16.00 -4.27 12.04
C VAL A 126 16.92 -5.41 12.46
N SER A 127 17.26 -5.49 13.75
CA SER A 127 18.08 -6.60 14.26
C SER A 127 17.28 -7.90 14.27
N ASP A 128 18.00 -9.04 14.28
CA ASP A 128 17.37 -10.35 14.39
C ASP A 128 16.49 -10.44 15.65
N GLU A 129 16.92 -9.86 16.77
CA GLU A 129 16.10 -9.82 17.99
C GLU A 129 14.80 -9.01 17.81
N SER A 130 14.85 -7.91 17.06
CA SER A 130 13.67 -7.09 16.77
C SER A 130 12.71 -7.80 15.82
N ARG A 131 13.25 -8.57 14.86
CA ARG A 131 12.47 -9.41 13.95
C ARG A 131 11.78 -10.54 14.69
N ASP A 132 12.50 -11.22 15.59
CA ASP A 132 11.96 -12.30 16.43
C ASP A 132 10.87 -11.76 17.37
N ALA A 133 11.10 -10.60 17.99
CA ALA A 133 10.11 -9.95 18.84
C ALA A 133 8.86 -9.54 18.03
N ALA A 134 9.04 -9.01 16.81
CA ALA A 134 7.93 -8.69 15.91
C ALA A 134 7.12 -9.95 15.56
N GLN A 135 7.80 -11.06 15.26
CA GLN A 135 7.14 -12.34 14.97
C GLN A 135 6.36 -12.88 16.18
N ALA A 136 6.90 -12.75 17.39
CA ALA A 136 6.19 -13.11 18.61
C ALA A 136 4.92 -12.25 18.83
N CYS A 137 4.98 -10.94 18.55
CA CYS A 137 3.79 -10.09 18.58
C CYS A 137 2.78 -10.46 17.48
N LYS A 138 3.25 -10.82 16.27
CA LYS A 138 2.38 -11.32 15.19
C LYS A 138 1.65 -12.60 15.61
N ALA A 139 2.34 -13.56 16.23
CA ALA A 139 1.73 -14.80 16.71
C ALA A 139 0.59 -14.53 17.72
N LYS A 140 0.82 -13.64 18.70
CA LYS A 140 -0.24 -13.21 19.64
C LYS A 140 -1.43 -12.57 18.94
N ALA A 141 -1.20 -11.80 17.87
CA ALA A 141 -2.28 -11.21 17.09
C ALA A 141 -3.11 -12.28 16.39
N ILE A 142 -2.48 -13.33 15.86
CA ILE A 142 -3.16 -14.46 15.22
C ILE A 142 -4.02 -15.20 16.24
N ASP A 143 -3.48 -15.48 17.43
CA ASP A 143 -4.24 -16.07 18.54
C ASP A 143 -5.46 -15.20 18.89
N ALA A 144 -5.27 -13.90 19.05
CA ALA A 144 -6.36 -12.96 19.33
C ALA A 144 -7.43 -12.95 18.23
N VAL A 145 -7.04 -13.05 16.95
CA VAL A 145 -8.00 -13.18 15.84
C VAL A 145 -8.79 -14.49 15.92
N SER A 146 -8.14 -15.60 16.27
CA SER A 146 -8.79 -16.91 16.44
C SER A 146 -9.82 -16.89 17.59
N GLU A 147 -9.58 -16.06 18.61
CA GLU A 147 -10.49 -15.83 19.74
C GLU A 147 -11.57 -14.76 19.43
N GLY A 148 -11.55 -14.14 18.25
CA GLY A 148 -12.46 -13.07 17.86
C GLY A 148 -12.15 -11.70 18.47
N LYS A 149 -11.01 -11.54 19.15
CA LYS A 149 -10.57 -10.30 19.79
C LYS A 149 -9.82 -9.41 18.80
N LEU A 150 -10.56 -8.86 17.85
CA LEU A 150 -9.99 -8.14 16.71
C LEU A 150 -9.24 -6.85 17.11
N ASP A 151 -9.73 -6.10 18.10
CA ASP A 151 -9.03 -4.90 18.58
C ASP A 151 -7.68 -5.24 19.25
N GLU A 152 -7.63 -6.29 20.07
CA GLU A 152 -6.37 -6.79 20.68
C GLU A 152 -5.37 -7.25 19.60
N ALA A 153 -5.88 -7.89 18.53
CA ALA A 153 -5.04 -8.26 17.40
C ALA A 153 -4.41 -7.05 16.69
N VAL A 154 -5.17 -5.94 16.55
CA VAL A 154 -4.65 -4.69 16.01
C VAL A 154 -3.55 -4.11 16.89
N GLU A 155 -3.71 -4.16 18.22
CA GLU A 155 -2.68 -3.70 19.16
C GLU A 155 -1.39 -4.50 19.01
N HIS A 156 -1.48 -5.83 19.03
CA HIS A 156 -0.32 -6.72 18.85
C HIS A 156 0.36 -6.54 17.48
N LEU A 157 -0.40 -6.36 16.40
CA LEU A 157 0.19 -6.06 15.08
C LEU A 157 0.83 -4.67 15.04
N SER A 158 0.28 -3.70 15.76
CA SER A 158 0.88 -2.38 15.86
C SER A 158 2.20 -2.41 16.61
N GLU A 159 2.31 -3.20 17.69
CA GLU A 159 3.59 -3.48 18.36
C GLU A 159 4.58 -4.19 17.43
N ALA A 160 4.11 -5.20 16.69
CA ALA A 160 4.95 -5.92 15.72
C ALA A 160 5.52 -4.97 14.65
N ILE A 161 4.70 -4.05 14.13
CA ILE A 161 5.12 -3.06 13.13
C ILE A 161 6.12 -2.05 13.71
N LEU A 162 6.01 -1.69 14.99
CA LEU A 162 7.03 -0.85 15.64
C LEU A 162 8.39 -1.53 15.72
N LEU A 163 8.40 -2.86 15.86
CA LEU A 163 9.60 -3.69 15.96
C LEU A 163 10.17 -4.05 14.58
N ASN A 164 9.32 -4.32 13.59
CA ASN A 164 9.72 -4.60 12.21
C ASN A 164 8.87 -3.82 11.19
N PRO A 165 9.14 -2.52 11.04
CA PRO A 165 8.42 -1.63 10.13
C PRO A 165 8.72 -1.85 8.63
N THR A 166 9.67 -2.71 8.28
CA THR A 166 9.94 -3.09 6.88
C THR A 166 9.26 -4.41 6.48
N SER A 167 8.38 -4.95 7.31
CA SER A 167 7.69 -6.21 7.01
C SER A 167 6.33 -5.98 6.35
N ALA A 168 6.26 -6.22 5.03
CA ALA A 168 5.02 -6.16 4.27
C ALA A 168 3.92 -7.06 4.85
N ILE A 169 4.31 -8.22 5.39
CA ILE A 169 3.38 -9.22 5.94
C ILE A 169 2.64 -8.65 7.16
N LEU A 170 3.30 -7.87 8.02
CA LEU A 170 2.66 -7.29 9.20
C LEU A 170 1.58 -6.28 8.83
N TYR A 171 1.89 -5.40 7.87
CA TYR A 171 0.91 -4.45 7.33
C TYR A 171 -0.27 -5.16 6.65
N ALA A 172 -0.01 -6.13 5.77
CA ALA A 172 -1.06 -6.88 5.09
C ALA A 172 -1.95 -7.66 6.08
N THR A 173 -1.34 -8.21 7.14
CA THR A 173 -2.08 -8.92 8.20
C THR A 173 -2.96 -7.97 8.99
N ARG A 174 -2.47 -6.77 9.36
CA ARG A 174 -3.28 -5.76 10.05
C ARG A 174 -4.40 -5.20 9.17
N ALA A 175 -4.13 -5.01 7.87
CA ALA A 175 -5.15 -4.67 6.89
C ALA A 175 -6.31 -5.68 6.86
N SER A 176 -6.00 -6.99 6.86
CA SER A 176 -7.04 -8.03 6.91
C SER A 176 -7.89 -7.98 8.19
N VAL A 177 -7.28 -7.62 9.34
CA VAL A 177 -8.01 -7.44 10.59
C VAL A 177 -8.91 -6.20 10.52
N PHE A 178 -8.46 -5.12 9.89
CA PHE A 178 -9.32 -3.94 9.66
C PHE A 178 -10.51 -4.22 8.75
N VAL A 179 -10.34 -5.08 7.74
CA VAL A 179 -11.47 -5.56 6.94
C VAL A 179 -12.49 -6.27 7.83
N LYS A 180 -12.05 -7.17 8.73
CA LYS A 180 -12.94 -7.84 9.71
C LYS A 180 -13.62 -6.85 10.66
N LEU A 181 -12.93 -5.78 11.06
CA LEU A 181 -13.46 -4.71 11.91
C LEU A 181 -14.36 -3.71 11.17
N LYS A 182 -14.58 -3.87 9.86
CA LYS A 182 -15.29 -2.89 9.03
C LYS A 182 -14.67 -1.48 9.07
N LYS A 183 -13.33 -1.41 9.04
CA LYS A 183 -12.55 -0.15 8.95
C LYS A 183 -11.81 -0.06 7.60
N PRO A 184 -12.53 0.18 6.48
CA PRO A 184 -11.97 0.06 5.14
C PRO A 184 -10.85 1.08 4.83
N ASN A 185 -10.91 2.31 5.31
CA ASN A 185 -9.85 3.30 5.08
C ASN A 185 -8.56 2.92 5.83
N ALA A 186 -8.65 2.47 7.08
CA ALA A 186 -7.51 1.91 7.80
C ALA A 186 -6.90 0.70 7.07
N ALA A 187 -7.74 -0.22 6.58
CA ALA A 187 -7.29 -1.37 5.79
C ALA A 187 -6.57 -0.95 4.50
N ILE A 188 -7.09 0.03 3.76
CA ILE A 188 -6.45 0.54 2.53
C ILE A 188 -5.07 1.13 2.84
N ARG A 189 -4.94 1.94 3.89
CA ARG A 189 -3.65 2.55 4.27
C ARG A 189 -2.58 1.50 4.55
N ASP A 190 -2.91 0.48 5.33
CA ASP A 190 -1.97 -0.60 5.63
C ASP A 190 -1.67 -1.47 4.41
N ALA A 191 -2.67 -1.77 3.58
CA ALA A 191 -2.46 -2.54 2.37
C ALA A 191 -1.58 -1.80 1.35
N ASP A 192 -1.75 -0.48 1.22
CA ASP A 192 -0.88 0.35 0.37
C ASP A 192 0.56 0.33 0.88
N GLU A 193 0.79 0.33 2.19
CA GLU A 193 2.13 0.26 2.77
C GLU A 193 2.76 -1.13 2.62
N ALA A 194 1.98 -2.19 2.78
CA ALA A 194 2.42 -3.54 2.45
C ALA A 194 2.88 -3.65 0.99
N LEU A 195 2.13 -3.04 0.05
CA LEU A 195 2.42 -3.07 -1.38
C LEU A 195 3.58 -2.13 -1.78
N GLN A 196 3.84 -1.07 -1.01
CA GLN A 196 5.06 -0.27 -1.19
C GLN A 196 6.31 -1.05 -0.80
N ILE A 197 6.23 -1.84 0.28
CA ILE A 197 7.34 -2.69 0.74
C ILE A 197 7.52 -3.91 -0.15
N ASN A 198 6.43 -4.62 -0.47
CA ASN A 198 6.40 -5.78 -1.36
C ASN A 198 5.26 -5.65 -2.41
N PRO A 199 5.59 -5.20 -3.63
CA PRO A 199 4.62 -5.05 -4.72
C PRO A 199 3.94 -6.33 -5.19
N ASP A 200 4.50 -7.50 -4.84
CA ASP A 200 3.99 -8.83 -5.24
C ASP A 200 3.19 -9.50 -4.11
N SER A 201 2.81 -8.75 -3.07
CA SER A 201 2.01 -9.31 -1.97
C SER A 201 0.56 -9.56 -2.38
N ALA A 202 0.22 -10.82 -2.65
CA ALA A 202 -1.16 -11.26 -2.93
C ALA A 202 -2.14 -10.81 -1.82
N LYS A 203 -1.74 -11.01 -0.55
CA LYS A 203 -2.51 -10.60 0.64
C LYS A 203 -2.75 -9.09 0.73
N GLY A 204 -1.75 -8.29 0.36
CA GLY A 204 -1.89 -6.82 0.28
C GLY A 204 -2.98 -6.42 -0.72
N TYR A 205 -2.94 -6.96 -1.93
CA TYR A 205 -3.98 -6.70 -2.94
C TYR A 205 -5.35 -7.19 -2.49
N LYS A 206 -5.44 -8.40 -1.92
CA LYS A 206 -6.72 -8.96 -1.44
C LYS A 206 -7.35 -8.07 -0.39
N SER A 207 -6.59 -7.66 0.62
CA SER A 207 -7.08 -6.80 1.71
C SER A 207 -7.53 -5.43 1.18
N ARG A 208 -6.77 -4.82 0.26
CA ARG A 208 -7.14 -3.54 -0.37
C ARG A 208 -8.40 -3.67 -1.22
N GLY A 209 -8.51 -4.74 -1.99
CA GLY A 209 -9.66 -5.02 -2.85
C GLY A 209 -10.94 -5.19 -2.04
N MET A 210 -10.89 -5.94 -0.95
CA MET A 210 -12.01 -6.09 -0.02
C MET A 210 -12.42 -4.77 0.62
N ALA A 211 -11.46 -3.99 1.13
CA ALA A 211 -11.74 -2.69 1.73
C ALA A 211 -12.36 -1.69 0.73
N LYS A 212 -11.88 -1.67 -0.52
CA LYS A 212 -12.46 -0.89 -1.62
C LYS A 212 -13.89 -1.33 -1.95
N ALA A 213 -14.16 -2.63 -1.93
CA ALA A 213 -15.51 -3.17 -2.14
C ALA A 213 -16.48 -2.67 -1.05
N MET A 214 -16.05 -2.64 0.22
CA MET A 214 -16.85 -2.13 1.34
C MET A 214 -17.21 -0.64 1.18
N LEU A 215 -16.35 0.13 0.52
CA LEU A 215 -16.58 1.54 0.16
C LEU A 215 -17.35 1.74 -1.16
N GLY A 216 -17.75 0.65 -1.84
CA GLY A 216 -18.45 0.72 -3.12
C GLY A 216 -17.57 1.02 -4.33
N ARG A 217 -16.24 0.93 -4.19
CA ARG A 217 -15.26 1.15 -5.26
C ARG A 217 -15.04 -0.14 -6.05
N TRP A 218 -16.13 -0.67 -6.62
CA TRP A 218 -16.19 -2.03 -7.18
C TRP A 218 -15.18 -2.30 -8.31
N GLU A 219 -14.94 -1.33 -9.19
CA GLU A 219 -13.99 -1.51 -10.30
C GLU A 219 -12.55 -1.62 -9.78
N GLU A 220 -12.17 -0.76 -8.83
CA GLU A 220 -10.86 -0.81 -8.20
C GLU A 220 -10.68 -2.08 -7.36
N ALA A 221 -11.73 -2.50 -6.67
CA ALA A 221 -11.77 -3.74 -5.91
C ALA A 221 -11.56 -4.97 -6.81
N ALA A 222 -12.27 -5.05 -7.93
CA ALA A 222 -12.15 -6.16 -8.87
C ALA A 222 -10.74 -6.27 -9.47
N LYS A 223 -10.09 -5.13 -9.78
CA LYS A 223 -8.69 -5.10 -10.24
C LYS A 223 -7.74 -5.67 -9.20
N ASP A 224 -7.86 -5.22 -7.96
CA ASP A 224 -7.01 -5.68 -6.85
C ASP A 224 -7.22 -7.18 -6.57
N LEU A 225 -8.49 -7.64 -6.49
CA LEU A 225 -8.80 -9.06 -6.26
C LEU A 225 -8.33 -9.97 -7.39
N HIS A 226 -8.42 -9.52 -8.64
CA HIS A 226 -7.91 -10.27 -9.79
C HIS A 226 -6.39 -10.42 -9.73
N LEU A 227 -5.67 -9.35 -9.38
CA LEU A 227 -4.23 -9.38 -9.24
C LEU A 227 -3.79 -10.25 -8.06
N ALA A 228 -4.49 -10.18 -6.92
CA ALA A 228 -4.27 -11.05 -5.78
C ALA A 228 -4.37 -12.52 -6.16
N SER A 229 -5.44 -12.91 -6.87
CA SER A 229 -5.64 -14.28 -7.32
C SER A 229 -4.54 -14.75 -8.26
N LYS A 230 -4.08 -13.89 -9.17
CA LYS A 230 -2.98 -14.24 -10.08
C LYS A 230 -1.69 -14.54 -9.31
N LEU A 231 -1.32 -13.66 -8.37
CA LEU A 231 -0.08 -13.79 -7.59
C LEU A 231 -0.11 -15.02 -6.67
N ASP A 232 -1.26 -15.31 -6.06
CA ASP A 232 -1.45 -16.49 -5.20
C ASP A 232 -1.23 -17.80 -5.97
N PHE A 233 -1.78 -17.90 -7.19
CA PHE A 233 -1.51 -19.04 -8.07
C PHE A 233 -0.04 -19.13 -8.48
N ASP A 234 0.61 -18.00 -8.78
CA ASP A 234 2.03 -17.98 -9.13
C ASP A 234 2.89 -18.48 -7.95
N GLU A 235 2.58 -18.08 -6.71
CA GLU A 235 3.25 -18.56 -5.49
C GLU A 235 3.01 -20.04 -5.21
N GLU A 236 1.76 -20.52 -5.32
CA GLU A 236 1.41 -21.93 -5.17
C GLU A 236 2.15 -22.79 -6.21
N ILE A 237 2.15 -22.37 -7.49
CA ILE A 237 2.84 -23.09 -8.56
C ILE A 237 4.36 -23.12 -8.31
N ASP A 238 4.97 -22.01 -7.94
CA ASP A 238 6.40 -21.94 -7.64
C ASP A 238 6.78 -22.83 -6.45
N SER A 239 5.97 -22.84 -5.39
CA SER A 239 6.21 -23.67 -4.21
C SER A 239 6.12 -25.16 -4.54
N VAL A 240 5.11 -25.57 -5.33
CA VAL A 240 4.97 -26.94 -5.82
C VAL A 240 6.18 -27.30 -6.65
N LEU A 241 6.54 -26.49 -7.65
CA LEU A 241 7.68 -26.76 -8.52
C LEU A 241 9.00 -26.92 -7.75
N LYS A 242 9.27 -26.10 -6.73
CA LYS A 242 10.44 -26.23 -5.86
C LYS A 242 10.46 -27.52 -5.04
N ARG A 243 9.31 -28.11 -4.72
CA ARG A 243 9.22 -29.39 -4.00
C ARG A 243 9.52 -30.59 -4.89
N TRP A 244 9.43 -30.44 -6.21
CA TRP A 244 9.69 -31.48 -7.21
C TRP A 244 11.10 -31.42 -7.83
N TYR A 245 11.93 -30.43 -7.45
CA TYR A 245 13.33 -30.30 -7.84
C TYR A 245 14.25 -30.49 -6.62
#